data_AF-A0A356TPT0-F1
#
_entry.id   AF-A0A356TPT0-F1
#
_cell.length_a   1.000
_cell.length_b   1.000
_cell.length_c   1.000
_cell.angle_alpha   90.00
_cell.angle_beta   90.00
_cell.angle_gamma   90.00
#
_symmetry.space_group_name_H-M   'P 1'
#
loop_
_entity.id
_entity.type
_entity.pdbx_description
1 polymer ?
#
loop_
_entity_poly.entity_id
_entity_poly.type
_entity_poly.pdbx_seq_one_letter_code
_entity_poly.pdbx_strand_id
1 'polypeptide(L)' 'LLGYAGWGPDQLDDELREGSWIPIDIDPKIIFDLPPEERWSAALATLGIDPARFGRLGVAEA' A
#
# COMPACT_ATOMS: atom_id res chain seq x y z
N LEU A 1 16.31 -4.56 7.92
CA LEU A 1 16.44 -3.96 6.58
C LEU A 1 17.51 -2.88 6.65
N LEU A 2 18.43 -2.84 5.69
CA LEU A 2 19.40 -1.75 5.51
C LEU A 2 19.16 -1.15 4.12
N GLY A 3 18.97 0.16 4.07
CA GLY A 3 18.54 0.88 2.87
C GLY A 3 17.35 1.80 3.19
N TYR A 4 17.07 2.71 2.26
CA TYR A 4 15.93 3.62 2.35
C TYR A 4 15.24 3.71 0.99
N ALA A 5 13.94 3.98 1.00
CA ALA A 5 13.23 4.41 -0.20
C ALA A 5 13.44 5.92 -0.35
N GLY A 6 13.80 6.35 -1.55
CA GLY A 6 13.99 7.75 -1.89
C GLY A 6 13.36 8.04 -3.24
N TRP A 7 12.89 9.26 -3.40
CA TRP A 7 12.30 9.77 -4.63
C TRP A 7 13.19 10.88 -5.18
N GLY A 8 13.25 10.98 -6.51
CA GLY A 8 13.84 12.12 -7.20
C GLY A 8 13.00 13.39 -7.03
N PRO A 9 13.48 14.55 -7.52
CA PRO A 9 12.71 15.79 -7.53
C PRO A 9 11.35 15.57 -8.18
N ASP A 10 10.28 16.05 -7.53
CA ASP A 10 8.88 15.99 -7.96
C ASP A 10 8.29 14.58 -8.20
N GLN A 11 9.09 13.52 -8.15
CA GLN A 11 8.68 12.16 -8.49
C GLN A 11 7.54 11.64 -7.60
N LEU A 12 7.62 11.84 -6.29
CA LEU A 12 6.56 11.40 -5.37
C LEU A 12 5.24 12.12 -5.64
N ASP A 13 5.29 13.42 -5.94
CA ASP A 13 4.11 14.22 -6.24
C ASP A 13 3.45 13.78 -7.54
N ASP A 14 4.24 13.46 -8.56
CA ASP A 14 3.75 12.93 -9.84
C ASP A 14 3.14 11.52 -9.67
N GLU A 15 3.81 10.63 -8.93
CA GLU A 15 3.29 9.29 -8.65
C GLU A 15 1.98 9.33 -7.83
N LEU A 16 1.83 10.30 -6.92
CA LEU A 16 0.57 10.53 -6.21
C LEU A 16 -0.54 11.02 -7.14
N ARG A 17 -0.23 11.92 -8.08
CA ARG A 17 -1.20 12.40 -9.09
C ARG A 17 -1.66 11.29 -10.03
N GLU A 18 -0.77 10.37 -10.39
CA GLU A 18 -1.09 9.20 -11.22
C GLU A 18 -1.89 8.12 -10.46
N GLY A 19 -2.01 8.23 -9.13
CA GLY A 19 -2.68 7.25 -8.30
C GLY A 19 -1.84 6.00 -8.03
N SER A 20 -0.52 6.09 -8.22
CA SER A 20 0.43 5.00 -7.97
C SER A 20 0.63 4.73 -6.47
N TRP A 21 0.39 5.73 -5.62
CA TRP A 21 0.41 5.61 -4.16
C TRP A 21 -0.91 6.01 -3.53
N ILE A 22 -1.29 5.29 -2.48
CA ILE A 22 -2.47 5.59 -1.66
C ILE A 22 -1.96 5.98 -0.26
N PRO A 23 -1.89 7.28 0.07
CA PRO A 23 -1.46 7.71 1.39
C PRO A 23 -2.53 7.38 2.44
N ILE A 24 -2.09 6.90 3.59
CA ILE A 24 -2.95 6.60 4.75
C ILE A 24 -2.35 7.25 5.99
N ASP A 25 -3.19 7.45 7.01
CA ASP A 25 -2.71 7.89 8.31
C ASP A 25 -1.77 6.84 8.91
N ILE A 26 -0.74 7.33 9.59
CA ILE A 26 0.24 6.46 10.24
C ILE A 26 -0.41 5.77 11.44
N ASP A 27 -0.43 4.43 11.43
CA ASP A 27 -0.69 3.60 12.60
C ASP A 27 0.62 2.97 13.11
N PRO A 28 1.14 3.39 14.27
CA PRO A 28 2.36 2.84 14.86
C PRO A 28 2.32 1.32 15.04
N LYS A 29 1.14 0.73 15.28
CA LYS A 29 1.01 -0.72 15.49
C LYS A 29 1.37 -1.49 14.21
N ILE A 30 1.01 -0.96 13.05
CA ILE A 30 1.36 -1.57 11.75
C ILE A 30 2.88 -1.55 11.53
N ILE A 31 3.56 -0.50 12.00
CA ILE A 31 5.01 -0.32 11.81
C ILE A 31 5.81 -1.17 12.79
N PHE A 32 5.42 -1.19 14.06
CA PHE A 32 6.24 -1.73 15.15
C PHE A 32 5.77 -3.09 15.67
N ASP A 33 4.47 -3.37 15.66
CA ASP A 33 3.92 -4.55 16.33
C ASP A 33 3.67 -5.72 15.36
N LEU A 34 3.45 -5.43 14.06
CA LEU A 34 3.15 -6.45 13.06
C LEU A 34 4.40 -7.00 12.34
N PRO A 35 4.42 -8.32 12.03
CA PRO A 35 5.38 -8.91 11.10
C PRO A 35 5.32 -8.22 9.72
N PRO A 36 6.46 -8.03 9.02
CA PRO A 36 6.51 -7.34 7.73
C PRO A 36 5.50 -7.82 6.68
N GLU A 37 5.27 -9.13 6.62
CA GLU A 37 4.34 -9.80 5.71
C GLU A 37 2.86 -9.45 5.95
N GLU A 38 2.51 -9.02 7.16
CA GLU A 38 1.13 -8.67 7.53
C GLU A 38 0.83 -7.18 7.32
N ARG A 39 1.86 -6.33 7.25
CA ARG A 39 1.72 -4.86 7.26
C ARG A 39 0.92 -4.33 6.08
N TRP A 40 1.13 -4.91 4.90
CA TRP A 40 0.44 -4.47 3.68
C TRP A 40 -1.08 -4.71 3.77
N SER A 41 -1.47 -5.92 4.17
CA SER A 41 -2.88 -6.28 4.37
C SER A 41 -3.52 -5.44 5.49
N ALA A 42 -2.79 -5.22 6.59
CA ALA A 42 -3.25 -4.38 7.70
C ALA A 42 -3.43 -2.91 7.29
N ALA A 43 -2.52 -2.36 6.49
CA ALA A 43 -2.60 -1.00 5.95
C ALA A 43 -3.85 -0.84 5.06
N LEU A 44 -4.11 -1.77 4.14
CA LEU A 44 -5.32 -1.75 3.31
C LEU A 44 -6.61 -1.88 4.12
N ALA A 45 -6.59 -2.68 5.19
CA ALA A 45 -7.75 -2.84 6.07
C ALA A 45 -8.15 -1.52 6.76
N THR A 46 -7.22 -0.59 6.99
CA THR A 46 -7.54 0.75 7.53
C THR A 46 -8.44 1.57 6.60
N LEU A 47 -8.35 1.31 5.30
CA LEU A 47 -9.19 1.92 4.27
C LEU A 47 -10.49 1.13 4.03
N GLY A 48 -10.73 0.05 4.79
CA GLY A 48 -11.83 -0.88 4.55
C GLY A 48 -11.63 -1.74 3.29
N ILE A 49 -10.41 -1.77 2.74
CA ILE A 49 -10.07 -2.55 1.54
C ILE A 49 -9.62 -3.94 1.99
N ASP A 50 -10.29 -4.96 1.47
CA ASP A 50 -9.87 -6.35 1.61
C ASP A 50 -9.14 -6.78 0.33
N PRO A 51 -7.81 -6.97 0.36
CA PRO A 51 -7.06 -7.31 -0.83
C PRO A 51 -7.51 -8.63 -1.48
N ALA A 52 -8.10 -9.56 -0.72
CA ALA A 52 -8.66 -10.80 -1.26
C ALA A 52 -9.90 -10.56 -2.14
N ARG A 53 -10.54 -9.38 -2.05
CA ARG A 53 -11.66 -9.00 -2.91
C ARG A 53 -11.22 -8.43 -4.26
N PHE A 54 -10.00 -7.91 -4.35
CA PHE A 54 -9.48 -7.29 -5.59
C PHE A 54 -9.12 -8.34 -6.66
N GLY A 55 -8.70 -9.54 -6.25
CA GLY A 55 -8.32 -10.63 -7.16
C GLY A 55 -9.46 -11.29 -7.94
N ARG A 56 -10.73 -10.90 -7.72
CA ARG A 56 -11.89 -11.50 -8.41
C ARG A 56 -12.39 -10.73 -9.64
N LEU A 57 -11.78 -9.58 -9.97
CA LEU A 57 -12.23 -8.71 -11.08
C LEU A 57 -11.41 -8.83 -12.37
N GLY A 58 -10.51 -9.80 -12.50
CA GLY A 58 -9.71 -9.97 -13.71
C GLY A 58 -9.36 -11.43 -13.99
N VAL A 59 -10.33 -12.18 -14.52
CA VAL A 59 -10.25 -13.22 -15.59
C VAL A 59 -11.58 -13.99 -15.62
N ALA A 60 -12.66 -13.32 -16.01
CA ALA A 60 -13.78 -14.04 -16.60
C ALA A 60 -13.49 -14.11 -18.10
N GLU A 61 -13.14 -15.31 -18.56
CA GLU A 61 -12.93 -15.66 -19.98
C GLU A 61 -14.03 -15.06 -20.88
N ALA A 62 -13.59 -14.50 -22.00
CA ALA A 62 -14.35 -14.39 -23.25
C ALA A 62 -13.40 -14.81 -24.39
#